data_AF-A0A7K2P5R5-F1
#
_entry.id   AF-A0A7K2P5R5-F1
#
_cell.length_a   1.000
_cell.length_b   1.000
_cell.length_c   1.000
_cell.angle_alpha   90.00
_cell.angle_beta   90.00
_cell.angle_gamma   90.00
#
_symmetry.space_group_name_H-M   'P 1'
#
loop_
_entity.id
_entity.type
_entity.pdbx_description
1 polymer ?
#
loop_
_entity_poly.entity_id
_entity_poly.type
_entity_poly.pdbx_seq_one_letter_code
_entity_poly.pdbx_strand_id
1 'polypeptide(L)'
;MTTPDVGSIESRIADELGVRERQVKAAVELLDGGSTVPFIARYRKEATEMLDDAQLRTLEERLRYLRELEERRAAILDSVREQGKLTEELAARIRAAETKARLEDIYLPFKPKRRTKAQIAREAGLEPLAEGLLADASVDPQAAAAAFVDADKGVADPQAALDGARSILTEKFSEDADLIGELRERMWTRGRLAARVKDGKEEAGAKFADYFDFAEPFTDLP
;
A
#
# COMPACT_ATOMS: atom_id res chain seq x y z
N MET A 1 -4.24 7.05 -25.30
CA MET A 1 -4.76 7.35 -23.95
C MET A 1 -3.63 7.99 -23.20
N THR A 2 -3.74 9.29 -22.96
CA THR A 2 -2.72 10.08 -22.27
C THR A 2 -2.70 9.64 -20.82
N THR A 3 -1.58 9.11 -20.34
CA THR A 3 -1.34 8.88 -18.91
C THR A 3 -1.64 10.18 -18.18
N PRO A 4 -2.48 10.22 -17.14
CA PRO A 4 -2.66 11.43 -16.36
C PRO A 4 -1.28 11.83 -15.83
N ASP A 5 -0.79 12.97 -16.31
CA ASP A 5 0.43 13.58 -15.80
C ASP A 5 0.12 13.97 -14.37
N VAL A 6 0.67 13.21 -13.42
CA VAL A 6 0.53 13.61 -12.03
C VAL A 6 1.41 14.85 -11.91
N GLY A 7 0.76 16.01 -11.78
CA GLY A 7 1.45 17.31 -11.82
C GLY A 7 2.64 17.36 -10.85
N SER A 8 3.51 18.35 -11.06
CA SER A 8 4.67 18.59 -10.19
C SER A 8 4.28 18.57 -8.70
N ILE A 9 5.24 18.25 -7.83
CA ILE A 9 5.03 18.30 -6.37
C ILE A 9 4.46 19.66 -5.97
N GLU A 10 4.98 20.72 -6.59
CA GLU A 10 4.56 22.10 -6.36
C GLU A 10 3.11 22.35 -6.81
N SER A 11 2.69 21.80 -7.95
CA SER A 11 1.29 21.91 -8.43
C SER A 11 0.33 21.22 -7.47
N ARG A 12 0.68 20.02 -7.00
CA ARG A 12 -0.16 19.26 -6.04
C ARG A 12 -0.35 20.02 -4.73
N ILE A 13 0.73 20.55 -4.17
CA ILE A 13 0.66 21.35 -2.94
C ILE A 13 -0.15 22.64 -3.18
N ALA A 14 -0.01 23.26 -4.36
CA ALA A 14 -0.78 24.45 -4.70
C ALA A 14 -2.29 24.17 -4.70
N ASP A 15 -2.70 23.05 -5.31
CA ASP A 15 -4.10 22.61 -5.33
C ASP A 15 -4.61 22.26 -3.93
N GLU A 16 -3.82 21.54 -3.12
CA GLU A 16 -4.16 21.18 -1.74
C GLU A 16 -4.35 22.40 -0.83
N LEU A 17 -3.52 23.45 -1.02
CA LEU A 17 -3.57 24.68 -0.21
C LEU A 17 -4.50 25.75 -0.78
N GLY A 18 -4.99 25.58 -2.02
CA GLY A 18 -5.76 26.60 -2.72
C GLY A 18 -4.95 27.87 -3.03
N VAL A 19 -3.65 27.72 -3.32
CA VAL A 19 -2.72 28.83 -3.63
C VAL A 19 -2.13 28.68 -5.03
N ARG A 20 -1.34 29.65 -5.49
CA ARG A 20 -0.69 29.56 -6.81
C ARG A 20 0.58 28.72 -6.74
N GLU A 21 0.84 27.91 -7.78
CA GLU A 21 2.06 27.09 -7.89
C GLU A 21 3.35 27.92 -7.73
N ARG A 22 3.37 29.16 -8.23
CA ARG A 22 4.52 30.06 -8.07
C ARG A 22 4.81 30.44 -6.62
N GLN A 23 3.79 30.51 -5.76
CA GLN A 23 3.96 30.76 -4.32
C GLN A 23 4.61 29.56 -3.65
N VAL A 24 4.17 28.36 -4.03
CA VAL A 24 4.75 27.11 -3.56
C VAL A 24 6.21 27.01 -3.99
N LYS A 25 6.52 27.23 -5.27
CA LYS A 25 7.90 27.24 -5.81
C LYS A 25 8.83 28.17 -5.01
N ALA A 26 8.40 29.41 -4.78
CA ALA A 26 9.19 30.36 -4.00
C ALA A 26 9.41 29.92 -2.54
N ALA A 27 8.40 29.32 -1.90
CA ALA A 27 8.54 28.77 -0.56
C ALA A 27 9.48 27.56 -0.53
N VAL A 28 9.38 26.64 -1.51
CA VAL A 28 10.27 25.48 -1.66
C VAL A 28 11.73 25.93 -1.83
N GLU A 29 12.00 26.90 -2.72
CA GLU A 29 13.35 27.44 -2.92
C GLU A 29 13.95 27.99 -1.61
N LEU A 30 13.15 28.69 -0.79
CA LEU A 30 13.58 29.21 0.50
C LEU A 30 13.86 28.10 1.52
N LEU A 31 13.00 27.08 1.59
CA LEU A 31 13.16 25.92 2.48
C LEU A 31 14.40 25.10 2.11
N ASP A 32 14.60 24.81 0.82
CA ASP A 32 15.78 24.10 0.30
C ASP A 32 17.06 24.91 0.52
N GLY A 33 16.97 26.23 0.50
CA GLY A 33 18.04 27.16 0.89
C GLY A 33 18.30 27.22 2.40
N GLY A 34 17.62 26.40 3.21
CA GLY A 34 17.80 26.31 4.66
C GLY A 34 17.02 27.35 5.49
N SER A 35 16.10 28.10 4.87
CA SER A 35 15.20 28.98 5.62
C SER A 35 14.19 28.16 6.41
N THR A 36 13.83 28.61 7.61
CA THR A 36 12.78 27.97 8.42
C THR A 36 11.41 28.59 8.15
N VAL A 37 10.33 27.84 8.39
CA VAL A 37 8.96 28.36 8.26
C VAL A 37 8.75 29.69 9.02
N PRO A 38 9.11 29.83 10.31
CA PRO A 38 8.96 31.11 11.02
C PRO A 38 9.77 32.26 10.39
N PHE A 39 10.94 31.96 9.82
CA PHE A 39 11.75 32.96 9.12
C PHE A 39 11.07 33.42 7.83
N ILE A 40 10.56 32.49 7.03
CA ILE A 40 9.86 32.80 5.78
C ILE A 40 8.60 33.62 6.08
N ALA A 41 7.78 33.13 7.02
CA ALA A 41 6.54 33.77 7.44
C ALA A 41 6.75 35.19 7.99
N ARG A 42 7.94 35.53 8.52
CA ARG A 42 8.22 36.86 9.07
C ARG A 42 8.97 37.78 8.12
N TYR A 43 9.94 37.26 7.39
CA TYR A 43 10.94 38.07 6.66
C TYR A 43 10.92 37.86 5.14
N ARG A 44 10.18 36.88 4.62
CA ARG A 44 10.09 36.57 3.17
C ARG A 44 8.65 36.51 2.67
N LYS A 45 7.73 37.23 3.31
CA LYS A 45 6.31 37.29 2.92
C LYS A 45 6.10 37.73 1.47
N GLU A 46 6.85 38.73 1.01
CA GLU A 46 6.73 39.24 -0.36
C GLU A 46 7.16 38.20 -1.40
N ALA A 47 8.21 37.43 -1.11
CA ALA A 47 8.72 36.39 -2.00
C ALA A 47 7.71 35.24 -2.20
N THR A 48 6.86 34.97 -1.20
CA THR A 48 5.83 33.91 -1.23
C THR A 48 4.43 34.44 -1.56
N GLU A 49 4.29 35.72 -1.92
CA GLU A 49 3.00 36.41 -2.10
C GLU A 49 2.07 36.27 -0.88
N MET A 50 2.63 36.46 0.32
CA MET A 50 1.93 36.48 1.60
C MET A 50 1.37 35.14 2.08
N LEU A 51 2.06 34.02 1.84
CA LEU A 51 1.75 32.77 2.55
C LEU A 51 1.89 32.96 4.06
N ASP A 52 0.91 32.49 4.83
CA ASP A 52 0.94 32.55 6.29
C ASP A 52 1.67 31.35 6.93
N ASP A 53 1.87 31.40 8.25
CA ASP A 53 2.60 30.37 9.00
C ASP A 53 1.92 28.99 8.89
N ALA A 54 0.58 28.93 8.89
CA ALA A 54 -0.16 27.68 8.81
C ALA A 54 -0.04 27.05 7.41
N GLN A 55 -0.14 27.87 6.36
CA GLN A 55 0.08 27.45 4.97
C GLN A 55 1.51 26.96 4.77
N LEU A 56 2.52 27.67 5.30
CA LEU A 56 3.93 27.29 5.16
C LEU A 56 4.27 25.99 5.92
N ARG A 57 3.69 25.75 7.10
CA ARG A 57 3.84 24.47 7.82
C ARG A 57 3.22 23.32 7.04
N THR A 58 2.00 23.51 6.55
CA THR A 58 1.31 22.49 5.74
C THR A 58 2.11 22.20 4.47
N LEU A 59 2.61 23.24 3.79
CA LEU A 59 3.49 23.11 2.64
C LEU A 59 4.76 22.30 2.95
N GLU A 60 5.45 22.60 4.04
CA GLU A 60 6.68 21.89 4.45
C GLU A 60 6.40 20.39 4.70
N GLU A 61 5.31 20.07 5.41
CA GLU A 61 4.90 18.69 5.68
C GLU A 61 4.55 17.94 4.40
N ARG A 62 3.77 18.57 3.51
CA ARG A 62 3.35 17.98 2.23
C ARG A 62 4.52 17.82 1.26
N LEU A 63 5.42 18.80 1.20
CA LEU A 63 6.65 18.74 0.42
C LEU A 63 7.49 17.53 0.82
N ARG A 64 7.71 17.34 2.13
CA ARG A 64 8.43 16.16 2.64
C ARG A 64 7.74 14.87 2.25
N TYR A 65 6.42 14.75 2.48
CA TYR A 65 5.67 13.55 2.14
C TYR A 65 5.75 13.19 0.65
N LEU A 66 5.55 14.19 -0.23
CA LEU A 66 5.53 14.00 -1.67
C LEU A 66 6.93 13.67 -2.22
N ARG A 67 8.00 14.27 -1.68
CA ARG A 67 9.38 13.89 -2.03
C ARG A 67 9.67 12.44 -1.66
N GLU A 68 9.30 12.01 -0.46
CA GLU A 68 9.46 10.62 -0.03
C GLU A 68 8.62 9.65 -0.89
N LEU A 69 7.44 10.08 -1.35
CA LEU A 69 6.62 9.30 -2.28
C LEU A 69 7.32 9.14 -3.63
N GLU A 70 7.85 10.21 -4.21
CA GLU A 70 8.52 10.16 -5.53
C GLU A 70 9.86 9.40 -5.47
N GLU A 71 10.64 9.55 -4.40
CA GLU A 71 11.84 8.75 -4.16
C GLU A 71 11.49 7.25 -4.12
N ARG A 72 10.45 6.90 -3.36
CA ARG A 72 10.00 5.51 -3.25
C ARG A 72 9.46 4.98 -4.58
N ARG A 73 8.77 5.82 -5.35
CA ARG A 73 8.24 5.48 -6.69
C ARG A 73 9.38 5.15 -7.65
N ALA A 74 10.44 5.95 -7.66
CA ALA A 74 11.62 5.68 -8.47
C ALA A 74 12.28 4.34 -8.09
N ALA A 75 12.50 4.11 -6.79
CA ALA A 75 13.08 2.86 -6.31
C ALA A 75 12.24 1.61 -6.69
N ILE A 76 10.91 1.73 -6.66
CA ILE A 76 10.00 0.64 -7.08
C ILE A 76 10.09 0.41 -8.59
N LEU A 77 10.07 1.46 -9.40
CA LEU A 77 10.22 1.34 -10.85
C LEU A 77 11.53 0.64 -11.21
N ASP A 78 12.63 0.99 -10.54
CA ASP A 78 13.94 0.39 -10.76
C ASP A 78 13.94 -1.08 -10.33
N SER A 79 13.45 -1.40 -9.13
CA SER A 79 13.36 -2.77 -8.63
C SER A 79 12.54 -3.69 -9.54
N VAL A 80 11.42 -3.21 -10.10
CA VAL A 80 10.58 -3.99 -11.01
C VAL A 80 11.24 -4.13 -12.39
N ARG A 81 11.96 -3.10 -12.85
CA ARG A 81 12.73 -3.14 -14.10
C ARG A 81 13.87 -4.15 -14.04
N GLU A 82 14.61 -4.17 -12.93
CA GLU A 82 15.71 -5.13 -12.70
C GLU A 82 15.24 -6.59 -12.73
N GLN A 83 13.98 -6.84 -12.34
CA GLN A 83 13.34 -8.16 -12.44
C GLN A 83 12.85 -8.51 -13.85
N GLY A 84 12.93 -7.58 -14.82
CA GLY A 84 12.40 -7.76 -16.17
C GLY A 84 10.87 -7.83 -16.22
N LYS A 85 10.17 -7.30 -15.22
CA LYS A 85 8.70 -7.36 -15.08
C LYS A 85 8.00 -6.03 -15.35
N LEU A 86 8.74 -4.95 -15.61
CA LEU A 86 8.17 -3.63 -15.82
C LEU A 86 7.52 -3.51 -17.20
N THR A 87 6.21 -3.70 -17.26
CA THR A 87 5.40 -3.40 -18.45
C THR A 87 5.01 -1.92 -18.47
N GLU A 88 4.64 -1.39 -19.65
CA GLU A 88 4.15 -0.01 -19.76
C GLU A 88 2.88 0.24 -18.92
N GLU A 89 1.98 -0.74 -18.86
CA GLU A 89 0.78 -0.68 -18.03
C GLU A 89 1.14 -0.60 -16.54
N LEU A 90 2.04 -1.45 -16.07
CA LEU A 90 2.50 -1.44 -14.68
C LEU A 90 3.23 -0.14 -14.34
N ALA A 91 4.09 0.35 -15.25
CA ALA A 91 4.78 1.62 -15.08
C ALA A 91 3.79 2.79 -14.99
N ALA A 92 2.73 2.79 -15.80
CA ALA A 92 1.65 3.78 -15.72
C ALA A 92 0.91 3.71 -14.38
N ARG A 93 0.56 2.50 -13.90
CA ARG A 93 -0.08 2.31 -12.58
C ARG A 93 0.81 2.80 -11.44
N ILE A 94 2.11 2.47 -11.48
CA ILE A 94 3.08 2.93 -10.49
C ILE A 94 3.18 4.45 -10.51
N ARG A 95 3.21 5.11 -11.67
CA ARG A 95 3.24 6.58 -11.78
C ARG A 95 1.97 7.25 -11.29
N ALA A 96 0.82 6.64 -11.53
CA ALA A 96 -0.48 7.16 -11.12
C ALA A 96 -0.77 7.00 -9.61
N ALA A 97 0.05 6.26 -8.84
CA ALA A 97 -0.20 6.07 -7.41
C ALA A 97 -0.02 7.38 -6.62
N GLU A 98 -1.09 7.88 -6.00
CA GLU A 98 -1.10 9.16 -5.27
C GLU A 98 -0.72 9.03 -3.80
N THR A 99 -0.72 7.81 -3.25
CA THR A 99 -0.40 7.54 -1.85
C THR A 99 0.70 6.51 -1.74
N LYS A 100 1.50 6.61 -0.67
CA LYS A 100 2.52 5.61 -0.34
C LYS A 100 1.93 4.21 -0.17
N ALA A 101 0.73 4.11 0.42
CA ALA A 101 0.04 2.84 0.60
C ALA A 101 -0.29 2.18 -0.74
N ARG A 102 -0.93 2.92 -1.66
CA ARG A 102 -1.26 2.40 -2.99
C ARG A 102 -0.01 2.02 -3.79
N LEU A 103 1.06 2.80 -3.64
CA LEU A 103 2.33 2.51 -4.29
C LEU A 103 2.93 1.17 -3.79
N GLU A 104 2.91 0.92 -2.47
CA GLU A 104 3.35 -0.35 -1.90
C GLU A 104 2.43 -1.52 -2.29
N ASP A 105 1.11 -1.31 -2.35
CA ASP A 105 0.16 -2.34 -2.78
C ASP A 105 0.48 -2.83 -4.20
N ILE A 106 0.75 -1.91 -5.13
CA ILE A 106 1.14 -2.24 -6.51
C ILE A 106 2.49 -2.97 -6.56
N TYR A 107 3.43 -2.61 -5.67
CA TYR A 107 4.76 -3.21 -5.63
C TYR A 107 4.77 -4.61 -4.98
N LEU A 108 3.76 -4.95 -4.19
CA LEU A 108 3.74 -6.14 -3.35
C LEU A 108 4.07 -7.47 -4.07
N PRO A 109 3.58 -7.73 -5.30
CA PRO A 109 3.97 -8.94 -6.07
C PRO A 109 5.46 -9.03 -6.41
N PHE A 110 6.14 -7.89 -6.53
CA PHE A 110 7.53 -7.77 -6.98
C PHE A 110 8.51 -7.60 -5.82
N LYS A 111 8.00 -7.41 -4.61
CA LYS A 111 8.83 -7.24 -3.42
C LYS A 111 9.61 -8.55 -3.16
N PRO A 112 10.94 -8.50 -2.98
CA PRO A 112 11.72 -9.69 -2.63
C PRO A 112 11.17 -10.35 -1.36
N LYS A 113 10.91 -11.65 -1.42
CA LYS A 113 10.32 -12.45 -0.32
C LYS A 113 11.21 -13.61 0.06
N ARG A 114 11.13 -14.00 1.33
CA ARG A 114 11.64 -15.30 1.79
C ARG A 114 10.82 -16.39 1.11
N ARG A 115 11.41 -17.57 0.92
CA ARG A 115 10.77 -18.73 0.26
C ARG A 115 9.39 -19.02 0.88
N THR A 116 8.31 -18.68 0.18
CA THR A 116 6.92 -18.81 0.67
C THR A 116 6.34 -20.19 0.36
N LYS A 117 5.24 -20.57 1.02
CA LYS A 117 4.51 -21.81 0.69
C LYS A 117 4.03 -21.82 -0.76
N ALA A 118 3.60 -20.67 -1.28
CA ALA A 118 3.20 -20.52 -2.67
C ALA A 118 4.39 -20.70 -3.62
N GLN A 119 5.56 -20.12 -3.33
CA GLN A 119 6.78 -20.34 -4.12
C GLN A 119 7.18 -21.82 -4.14
N ILE A 120 7.17 -22.50 -2.98
CA ILE A 120 7.45 -23.95 -2.91
C ILE A 120 6.43 -24.73 -3.76
N ALA A 121 5.15 -24.36 -3.71
CA ALA A 121 4.12 -25.01 -4.53
C ALA A 121 4.31 -24.77 -6.05
N ARG A 122 4.72 -23.56 -6.47
CA ARG A 122 5.07 -23.27 -7.87
C ARG A 122 6.28 -24.07 -8.33
N GLU A 123 7.33 -24.14 -7.50
CA GLU A 123 8.52 -24.97 -7.76
C GLU A 123 8.17 -26.47 -7.85
N ALA A 124 7.16 -26.93 -7.11
CA ALA A 124 6.60 -28.27 -7.21
C ALA A 124 5.70 -28.50 -8.45
N GLY A 125 5.43 -27.45 -9.24
CA GLY A 125 4.62 -27.52 -10.46
C GLY A 125 3.11 -27.46 -10.22
N LEU A 126 2.65 -26.91 -9.10
CA LEU A 126 1.23 -26.84 -8.73
C LEU A 126 0.49 -25.61 -9.27
N GLU A 127 1.16 -24.73 -10.01
CA GLU A 127 0.53 -23.52 -10.58
C GLU A 127 -0.59 -23.84 -11.59
N PRO A 128 -0.43 -24.79 -12.53
CA PRO A 128 -1.52 -25.17 -13.43
C PRO A 128 -2.76 -25.73 -12.72
N LEU A 129 -2.57 -26.42 -11.58
CA LEU A 129 -3.68 -26.89 -10.74
C LEU A 129 -4.44 -25.70 -10.13
N ALA A 130 -3.71 -24.73 -9.56
CA ALA A 130 -4.30 -23.53 -8.98
C ALA A 130 -5.08 -22.71 -10.01
N GLU A 131 -4.50 -22.50 -11.20
CA GLU A 131 -5.14 -21.74 -12.27
C GLU A 131 -6.36 -22.47 -12.86
N GLY A 132 -6.26 -23.79 -13.07
CA GLY A 132 -7.36 -24.59 -13.60
C GLY A 132 -8.59 -24.59 -12.67
N LEU A 133 -8.38 -24.76 -11.36
CA LEU A 133 -9.46 -24.73 -10.37
C LEU A 133 -10.09 -23.34 -10.21
N LEU A 134 -9.31 -22.28 -10.40
CA LEU A 134 -9.82 -20.91 -10.36
C LEU A 134 -10.64 -20.58 -11.62
N ALA A 135 -10.21 -21.09 -12.78
CA ALA A 135 -10.84 -20.79 -14.06
C ALA A 135 -12.17 -21.53 -14.26
N ASP A 136 -12.33 -22.73 -13.70
CA ASP A 136 -13.52 -23.54 -13.87
C ASP A 136 -13.96 -24.20 -12.55
N ALA A 137 -15.00 -23.64 -11.94
CA ALA A 137 -15.58 -24.14 -10.69
C ALA A 137 -16.33 -25.48 -10.83
N SER A 138 -16.51 -26.01 -12.05
CA SER A 138 -17.14 -27.31 -12.29
C SER A 138 -16.17 -28.49 -12.17
N VAL A 139 -14.86 -28.21 -12.18
CA VAL A 139 -13.81 -29.23 -12.02
C VAL A 139 -13.84 -29.78 -10.59
N ASP A 140 -13.88 -31.12 -10.46
CA ASP A 140 -13.69 -31.78 -9.16
C ASP A 140 -12.24 -31.56 -8.66
N PRO A 141 -12.04 -30.82 -7.56
CA PRO A 141 -10.70 -30.50 -7.07
C PRO A 141 -9.87 -31.73 -6.73
N GLN A 142 -10.49 -32.76 -6.15
CA GLN A 142 -9.77 -33.96 -5.73
C GLN A 142 -9.29 -34.76 -6.94
N ALA A 143 -10.14 -34.93 -7.95
CA ALA A 143 -9.77 -35.61 -9.19
C ALA A 143 -8.67 -34.86 -9.95
N ALA A 144 -8.77 -33.53 -10.06
CA ALA A 144 -7.76 -32.70 -10.72
C ALA A 144 -6.40 -32.77 -10.00
N ALA A 145 -6.41 -32.72 -8.66
CA ALA A 145 -5.21 -32.75 -7.85
C ALA A 145 -4.43 -34.08 -7.92
N ALA A 146 -5.10 -35.19 -8.22
CA ALA A 146 -4.45 -36.49 -8.34
C ALA A 146 -3.34 -36.51 -9.41
N ALA A 147 -3.48 -35.73 -10.48
CA ALA A 147 -2.47 -35.62 -11.54
C ALA A 147 -1.20 -34.86 -11.12
N PHE A 148 -1.21 -34.21 -9.95
CA PHE A 148 -0.13 -33.38 -9.44
C PHE A 148 0.60 -34.00 -8.24
N VAL A 149 0.25 -35.23 -7.86
CA VAL A 149 0.94 -35.96 -6.78
C VAL A 149 2.33 -36.37 -7.23
N ASP A 150 3.33 -35.93 -6.49
CA ASP A 150 4.74 -36.12 -6.80
C ASP A 150 5.56 -36.04 -5.50
N ALA A 151 5.85 -37.20 -4.91
CA ALA A 151 6.54 -37.30 -3.63
C ALA A 151 7.97 -36.71 -3.69
N ASP A 152 8.64 -36.77 -4.84
CA ASP A 152 9.98 -36.23 -5.04
C ASP A 152 9.98 -34.69 -5.02
N LYS A 153 8.84 -34.08 -5.37
CA LYS A 153 8.59 -32.63 -5.22
C LYS A 153 7.92 -32.26 -3.89
N GLY A 154 7.79 -33.20 -2.96
CA GLY A 154 7.18 -32.97 -1.65
C GLY A 154 5.65 -32.92 -1.66
N VAL A 155 5.00 -33.43 -2.72
CA VAL A 155 3.53 -33.49 -2.85
C VAL A 155 3.09 -34.94 -2.63
N ALA A 156 2.82 -35.29 -1.37
CA ALA A 156 2.60 -36.68 -0.96
C ALA A 156 1.26 -37.29 -1.41
N ASP A 157 0.23 -36.45 -1.55
CA ASP A 157 -1.13 -36.88 -1.86
C ASP A 157 -1.93 -35.73 -2.52
N PRO A 158 -3.17 -35.97 -3.02
CA PRO A 158 -3.98 -34.92 -3.63
C PRO A 158 -4.30 -33.76 -2.68
N GLN A 159 -4.39 -34.02 -1.37
CA GLN A 159 -4.65 -32.97 -0.39
C GLN A 159 -3.47 -32.01 -0.27
N ALA A 160 -2.24 -32.52 -0.29
CA ALA A 160 -1.01 -31.72 -0.32
C ALA A 160 -0.95 -30.85 -1.60
N ALA A 161 -1.35 -31.40 -2.74
CA ALA A 161 -1.44 -30.63 -4.00
C ALA A 161 -2.45 -29.48 -3.88
N LEU A 162 -3.63 -29.73 -3.31
CA LEU A 162 -4.66 -28.72 -3.07
C LEU A 162 -4.23 -27.67 -2.05
N ASP A 163 -3.51 -28.05 -0.99
CA ASP A 163 -2.96 -27.10 -0.02
C ASP A 163 -1.89 -26.19 -0.64
N GLY A 164 -1.09 -26.73 -1.56
CA GLY A 164 -0.14 -25.97 -2.37
C GLY A 164 -0.84 -25.00 -3.31
N ALA A 165 -1.83 -25.48 -4.08
CA ALA A 165 -2.65 -24.65 -4.95
C ALA A 165 -3.38 -23.52 -4.17
N ARG A 166 -3.94 -23.84 -3.00
CA ARG A 166 -4.55 -22.85 -2.09
C ARG A 166 -3.54 -21.80 -1.65
N SER A 167 -2.30 -22.20 -1.36
CA SER A 167 -1.24 -21.26 -0.98
C SER A 167 -0.92 -20.29 -2.13
N ILE A 168 -0.84 -20.79 -3.37
CA ILE A 168 -0.65 -19.97 -4.59
C ILE A 168 -1.79 -18.95 -4.73
N LEU A 169 -3.05 -19.41 -4.64
CA LEU A 169 -4.22 -18.53 -4.78
C LEU A 169 -4.33 -17.52 -3.63
N THR A 170 -4.03 -17.93 -2.40
CA THR A 170 -4.04 -17.04 -1.24
C THR A 170 -3.02 -15.92 -1.43
N GLU A 171 -1.80 -16.25 -1.86
CA GLU A 171 -0.78 -15.24 -2.15
C GLU A 171 -1.23 -14.32 -3.27
N LYS A 172 -1.73 -14.87 -4.38
CA LYS A 172 -2.26 -14.09 -5.52
C LYS A 172 -3.32 -13.08 -5.09
N PHE A 173 -4.30 -13.50 -4.29
CA PHE A 173 -5.38 -12.61 -3.84
C PHE A 173 -4.91 -11.62 -2.77
N SER A 174 -4.04 -12.04 -1.86
CA SER A 174 -3.51 -11.18 -0.80
C SER A 174 -2.59 -10.07 -1.32
N GLU A 175 -2.17 -10.16 -2.58
CA GLU A 175 -1.27 -9.22 -3.24
C GLU A 175 -1.93 -8.45 -4.39
N ASP A 176 -3.23 -8.64 -4.58
CA ASP A 176 -4.00 -7.86 -5.53
C ASP A 176 -4.20 -6.44 -4.99
N ALA A 177 -3.54 -5.48 -5.63
CA ALA A 177 -3.53 -4.10 -5.17
C ALA A 177 -4.92 -3.45 -5.13
N ASP A 178 -5.82 -3.85 -6.03
CA ASP A 178 -7.17 -3.30 -6.13
C ASP A 178 -8.07 -3.86 -5.04
N LEU A 179 -8.00 -5.18 -4.80
CA LEU A 179 -8.68 -5.84 -3.69
C LEU A 179 -8.21 -5.29 -2.34
N ILE A 180 -6.90 -5.11 -2.13
CA ILE A 180 -6.36 -4.53 -0.90
C ILE A 180 -6.92 -3.11 -0.70
N GLY A 181 -6.94 -2.30 -1.76
CA GLY A 181 -7.50 -0.95 -1.72
C GLY A 181 -8.97 -0.93 -1.32
N GLU A 182 -9.79 -1.78 -1.95
CA GLU A 182 -11.22 -1.91 -1.65
C GLU A 182 -11.46 -2.36 -0.21
N LEU A 183 -10.74 -3.38 0.26
CA LEU A 183 -10.88 -3.89 1.62
C LEU A 183 -10.44 -2.87 2.67
N ARG A 184 -9.39 -2.08 2.39
CA ARG A 184 -8.95 -0.98 3.25
C ARG A 184 -10.02 0.09 3.37
N GLU A 185 -10.60 0.52 2.25
CA GLU A 185 -11.66 1.53 2.24
C GLU A 185 -12.92 1.02 2.96
N ARG A 186 -13.29 -0.24 2.73
CA ARG A 186 -14.39 -0.88 3.45
C ARG A 186 -14.15 -0.95 4.95
N MET A 187 -12.92 -1.25 5.38
CA MET A 187 -12.56 -1.24 6.80
C MET A 187 -12.62 0.17 7.37
N TRP A 188 -12.13 1.18 6.65
CA TRP A 188 -12.18 2.57 7.10
C TRP A 188 -13.63 3.05 7.30
N THR A 189 -14.50 2.78 6.33
CA THR A 189 -15.88 3.29 6.31
C THR A 189 -16.87 2.50 7.14
N ARG A 190 -16.64 1.19 7.35
CA ARG A 190 -17.59 0.29 8.04
C ARG A 190 -16.99 -0.47 9.22
N GLY A 191 -15.68 -0.37 9.41
CA GLY A 191 -14.96 -1.04 10.48
C GLY A 191 -15.29 -0.44 11.84
N ARG A 192 -14.95 -1.21 12.87
CA ARG A 192 -15.10 -0.81 14.26
C ARG A 192 -13.79 -1.08 14.99
N LEU A 193 -13.40 -0.15 15.85
CA LEU A 193 -12.37 -0.44 16.85
C LEU A 193 -13.05 -1.12 18.04
N ALA A 194 -12.59 -2.29 18.39
CA ALA A 194 -13.03 -3.01 19.57
C ALA A 194 -11.85 -3.23 20.52
N ALA A 195 -12.06 -2.94 21.79
CA ALA A 195 -11.12 -3.25 22.86
C ALA A 195 -11.80 -4.22 23.84
N ARG A 196 -11.04 -5.22 24.26
CA ARG A 196 -11.46 -6.22 25.23
C ARG A 196 -10.37 -6.44 26.25
N VAL A 197 -10.75 -6.58 27.52
CA VAL A 197 -9.81 -7.04 28.53
C VAL A 197 -9.38 -8.47 28.21
N LYS A 198 -8.09 -8.75 28.41
CA LYS A 198 -7.60 -10.13 28.32
C LYS A 198 -8.03 -10.87 29.58
N ASP A 199 -8.58 -12.08 29.42
CA ASP A 199 -9.03 -12.91 30.53
C ASP A 199 -7.99 -12.98 31.67
N GLY A 200 -8.44 -12.67 32.89
CA GLY A 200 -7.60 -12.69 34.09
C GLY A 200 -6.67 -11.49 34.25
N LYS A 201 -6.86 -10.42 33.46
CA LYS A 201 -6.10 -9.16 33.56
C LYS A 201 -6.95 -7.97 33.97
N GLU A 202 -8.15 -8.20 34.51
CA GLU A 202 -9.10 -7.17 34.92
C GLU A 202 -8.53 -6.29 36.04
N GLU A 203 -7.93 -6.91 37.06
CA GLU A 203 -7.35 -6.18 38.19
C GLU A 203 -6.07 -5.41 37.78
N ALA A 204 -5.17 -6.08 37.05
CA ALA A 204 -3.95 -5.45 36.55
C ALA A 204 -4.22 -4.34 35.51
N GLY A 205 -5.34 -4.46 34.79
CA GLY A 205 -5.78 -3.52 33.76
C GLY A 205 -6.71 -2.43 34.25
N ALA A 206 -6.99 -2.32 35.56
CA ALA A 206 -8.05 -1.47 36.11
C ALA A 206 -8.04 -0.01 35.62
N LYS A 207 -6.85 0.54 35.31
CA LYS A 207 -6.71 1.89 34.72
C LYS A 207 -7.32 2.06 33.32
N PHE A 208 -7.67 0.96 32.66
CA PHE A 208 -8.29 0.89 31.34
C PHE A 208 -9.71 0.30 31.39
N ALA A 209 -10.34 0.27 32.58
CA ALA A 209 -11.64 -0.38 32.79
C ALA A 209 -12.71 0.11 31.81
N ASP A 210 -12.69 1.41 31.46
CA ASP A 210 -13.61 2.02 30.48
C ASP A 210 -13.52 1.37 29.08
N TYR A 211 -12.41 0.69 28.78
CA TYR A 211 -12.15 0.03 27.49
C TYR A 211 -12.26 -1.50 27.53
N PHE A 212 -12.64 -2.10 28.67
CA PHE A 212 -12.71 -3.56 28.81
C PHE A 212 -13.77 -4.22 27.92
N ASP A 213 -14.80 -3.47 27.54
CA ASP A 213 -15.84 -3.88 26.60
C ASP A 213 -16.23 -2.70 25.68
N PHE A 214 -15.23 -2.08 25.06
CA PHE A 214 -15.44 -0.93 24.17
C PHE A 214 -15.57 -1.38 22.72
N ALA A 215 -16.51 -0.79 21.97
CA ALA A 215 -16.61 -0.99 20.53
C ALA A 215 -17.30 0.20 19.85
N GLU A 216 -16.59 0.91 18.97
CA GLU A 216 -17.13 2.06 18.23
C GLU A 216 -16.78 1.99 16.74
N PRO A 217 -17.60 2.61 15.85
CA PRO A 217 -17.21 2.83 14.46
C PRO A 217 -15.85 3.50 14.37
N PHE A 218 -15.01 3.07 13.43
CA PHE A 218 -13.66 3.61 13.30
C PHE A 218 -13.65 5.12 13.02
N THR A 219 -14.65 5.61 12.28
CA THR A 219 -14.82 7.03 11.93
C THR A 219 -15.33 7.92 13.07
N ASP A 220 -15.86 7.31 14.13
CA ASP A 220 -16.47 8.04 15.25
C ASP A 220 -15.52 8.16 16.45
N LEU A 221 -14.33 7.56 16.35
CA LEU A 221 -13.30 7.64 17.38
C LEU A 221 -12.82 9.09 17.55
N PRO A 222 -12.60 9.53 18.81
CA PRO A 222 -12.18 10.90 19.13
C PRO A 222 -10.74 11.22 18.71
#